data_AF-A0A958HSP4-F1
#
_entry.id   AF-A0A958HSP4-F1
#
_cell.length_a   1.000
_cell.length_b   1.000
_cell.length_c   1.000
_cell.angle_alpha   90.00
_cell.angle_beta   90.00
_cell.angle_gamma   90.00
#
_symmetry.space_group_name_H-M   'P 1'
#
loop_
_entity.id
_entity.type
_entity.pdbx_description
1 polymer ?
#
loop_
_entity_poly.entity_id
_entity_poly.type
_entity_poly.pdbx_seq_one_letter_code
_entity_poly.pdbx_strand_id
1 'polypeptide(L)'
;MGDRNRTYLWWIVPLVFGIIIGWFILGWLIAPVSWNNASLQDLDPALKEGYVVTAAEAYAQTQDGAKVVERLQALGSQADVAQLASDAVASAEASGDLVTADRVRAMAAAIGLPLTVPDTPAPAETDQGQESGSSGLLTALGLLLIIGGIVLAAWLLMRRRSAPDDEDYDAEEPPAAPVAAATTVASRDTAPVGANAVSEPPGQRFRAEFNQGDRTFDESFDIEGSDGTYLGECGVTISETVDGDPDRATALEVWLFDKSDIRTVTKVLMSDYAYGNPPLREKLSSRGDAVLLGTGIGFVLDAQTLRLAGKVIEMEYDQSIAPPSSTVRHMLVELRVIQQPPAG
;
A
#
# COMPACT_ATOMS: atom_id res chain seq x y z
N MET A 1 53.24 -15.32 19.41
CA MET A 1 52.13 -14.71 20.19
C MET A 1 50.85 -14.84 19.37
N GLY A 2 49.79 -15.50 19.85
CA GLY A 2 48.60 -15.78 19.02
C GLY A 2 47.24 -15.67 19.72
N ASP A 3 47.06 -16.24 20.91
CA ASP A 3 45.71 -16.57 21.40
C ASP A 3 44.94 -15.47 22.16
N ARG A 4 45.58 -14.35 22.51
CA ARG A 4 44.95 -13.32 23.37
C ARG A 4 43.75 -12.60 22.71
N ASN A 5 43.69 -12.52 21.38
CA ASN A 5 42.62 -11.79 20.69
C ASN A 5 41.31 -12.59 20.60
N ARG A 6 41.34 -13.92 20.76
CA ARG A 6 40.15 -14.77 20.64
C ARG A 6 39.21 -14.64 21.85
N THR A 7 39.75 -14.28 23.01
CA THR A 7 38.97 -14.15 24.25
C THR A 7 38.19 -12.83 24.32
N TYR A 8 38.75 -11.71 23.85
CA TYR A 8 38.07 -10.41 23.86
C TYR A 8 36.87 -10.37 22.90
N LEU A 9 36.96 -11.04 21.75
CA LEU A 9 35.88 -11.11 20.77
C LEU A 9 34.58 -11.66 21.37
N TRP A 10 34.68 -12.60 22.32
CA TRP A 10 33.53 -13.23 22.97
C TRP A 10 32.73 -12.28 23.89
N TRP A 11 33.37 -11.22 24.39
CA TRP A 11 32.72 -10.18 25.21
C TRP A 11 32.25 -8.97 24.38
N ILE A 12 32.96 -8.66 23.29
CA ILE A 12 32.64 -7.52 22.42
C ILE A 12 31.36 -7.77 21.61
N VAL A 13 31.17 -8.98 21.08
CA VAL A 13 29.98 -9.32 20.27
C VAL A 13 28.66 -9.10 21.03
N PRO A 14 28.41 -9.66 22.23
CA PRO A 14 27.16 -9.43 22.96
C PRO A 14 27.00 -7.96 23.44
N LEU A 15 28.10 -7.25 23.73
CA LEU A 15 28.05 -5.82 24.07
C LEU A 15 27.54 -4.98 22.88
N VAL A 16 28.12 -5.18 21.70
CA VAL A 16 27.71 -4.47 20.48
C VAL A 16 26.27 -4.84 20.09
N PHE A 17 25.89 -6.10 20.20
CA PHE A 17 24.52 -6.56 19.94
C PHE A 17 23.50 -5.93 20.90
N GLY A 18 23.84 -5.84 22.19
CA GLY A 18 23.02 -5.16 23.20
C GLY A 18 22.88 -3.66 22.96
N ILE A 19 23.94 -2.98 22.47
CA ILE A 19 23.88 -1.56 22.10
C ILE A 19 22.99 -1.35 20.87
N ILE A 20 23.07 -2.21 19.85
CA ILE A 20 22.23 -2.12 18.65
C ILE A 20 20.75 -2.33 19.01
N ILE A 21 20.44 -3.37 19.78
CA ILE A 21 19.06 -3.65 20.23
C ILE A 21 18.54 -2.53 21.13
N GLY A 22 19.36 -2.08 22.09
CA GLY A 22 19.01 -0.97 22.98
C GLY A 22 18.72 0.31 22.21
N TRP A 23 19.55 0.67 21.23
CA TRP A 23 19.33 1.86 20.40
C TRP A 23 18.07 1.74 19.54
N PHE A 24 17.80 0.58 18.95
CA PHE A 24 16.61 0.37 18.12
C PHE A 24 15.31 0.46 18.94
N ILE A 25 15.27 -0.20 20.11
CA ILE A 25 14.12 -0.17 21.02
C ILE A 25 13.92 1.24 21.61
N LEU A 26 14.97 1.89 22.11
CA LEU A 26 14.86 3.23 22.69
C LEU A 26 14.47 4.29 21.64
N GLY A 27 15.04 4.19 20.42
CA GLY A 27 14.82 5.15 19.34
C GLY A 27 13.43 5.09 18.72
N TRP A 28 12.84 3.90 18.57
CA TRP A 28 11.54 3.73 17.88
C TRP A 28 10.36 3.46 18.82
N LEU A 29 10.57 2.82 19.99
CA LEU A 29 9.48 2.43 20.88
C LEU A 29 9.12 3.49 21.93
N ILE A 30 10.09 4.33 22.34
CA ILE A 30 9.88 5.35 23.38
C ILE A 30 9.69 6.76 22.79
N ALA A 31 10.26 7.03 21.61
CA ALA A 31 10.21 8.33 20.97
C ALA A 31 9.85 8.24 19.47
N PRO A 32 8.62 7.78 19.11
CA PRO A 32 8.16 7.82 17.73
C PRO A 32 8.22 9.26 17.20
N VAL A 33 9.01 9.46 16.14
CA VAL A 33 9.27 10.80 15.58
C VAL A 33 8.03 11.29 14.86
N SER A 34 7.24 12.13 15.53
CA SER A 34 6.07 12.77 14.94
C SER A 34 6.44 14.11 14.30
N TRP A 35 6.34 14.17 12.98
CA TRP A 35 6.48 15.42 12.20
C TRP A 35 5.23 16.29 12.39
N ASN A 36 5.13 16.89 13.57
CA ASN A 36 4.15 17.96 13.81
C ASN A 36 4.66 19.26 13.18
N ASN A 37 3.76 19.97 12.48
CA ASN A 37 4.01 21.18 11.69
C ASN A 37 4.58 20.96 10.28
N ALA A 38 3.94 20.12 9.45
CA ALA A 38 4.07 20.27 8.00
C ALA A 38 3.46 21.63 7.59
N SER A 39 4.29 22.49 6.98
CA SER A 39 3.87 23.77 6.43
C SER A 39 3.35 23.62 4.99
N LEU A 40 2.72 24.66 4.43
CA LEU A 40 2.37 24.68 3.01
C LEU A 40 3.61 24.60 2.08
N GLN A 41 4.81 24.83 2.60
CA GLN A 41 6.08 24.67 1.89
C GLN A 41 6.53 23.20 1.80
N ASP A 42 5.99 22.33 2.67
CA ASP A 42 6.31 20.89 2.73
C ASP A 42 5.32 20.04 1.92
N LEU A 43 4.35 20.68 1.26
CA LEU A 43 3.36 20.03 0.40
C LEU A 43 4.01 19.42 -0.85
N ASP A 44 3.43 18.33 -1.35
CA ASP A 44 3.84 17.70 -2.62
C ASP A 44 3.77 18.72 -3.79
N PRO A 45 4.73 18.74 -4.74
CA PRO A 45 4.74 19.69 -5.85
C PRO A 45 3.41 19.77 -6.63
N ALA A 46 2.73 18.64 -6.87
CA ALA A 46 1.45 18.62 -7.60
C ALA A 46 0.32 19.27 -6.77
N LEU A 47 0.34 19.09 -5.44
CA LEU A 47 -0.62 19.72 -4.54
C LEU A 47 -0.39 21.24 -4.43
N LYS A 48 0.86 21.69 -4.50
CA LYS A 48 1.17 23.13 -4.54
C LYS A 48 0.63 23.77 -5.82
N GLU A 49 0.75 23.10 -6.97
CA GLU A 49 0.23 23.58 -8.25
C GLU A 49 -1.30 23.75 -8.19
N GLY A 50 -2.01 22.74 -7.69
CA GLY A 50 -3.46 22.80 -7.44
C GLY A 50 -3.86 23.91 -6.45
N TYR A 51 -3.01 24.25 -5.47
CA TYR A 51 -3.25 25.38 -4.58
C TYR A 51 -3.15 26.73 -5.29
N VAL A 52 -2.22 26.90 -6.25
CA VAL A 52 -2.12 28.11 -7.08
C VAL A 52 -3.35 28.29 -7.97
N VAL A 53 -3.84 27.20 -8.57
CA VAL A 53 -5.11 27.19 -9.33
C VAL A 53 -6.29 27.58 -8.43
N THR A 54 -6.38 27.01 -7.22
CA THR A 54 -7.43 27.33 -6.23
C THR A 54 -7.35 28.79 -5.77
N ALA A 55 -6.14 29.34 -5.60
CA ALA A 55 -5.94 30.75 -5.28
C ALA A 55 -6.40 31.66 -6.43
N ALA A 56 -6.19 31.26 -7.69
CA ALA A 56 -6.65 31.99 -8.87
C ALA A 56 -8.18 31.97 -9.02
N GLU A 57 -8.85 30.86 -8.69
CA GLU A 57 -10.31 30.81 -8.64
C GLU A 57 -10.87 31.67 -7.50
N ALA A 58 -10.28 31.62 -6.30
CA ALA A 58 -10.66 32.49 -5.20
C ALA A 58 -10.46 33.97 -5.56
N TYR A 59 -9.40 34.30 -6.30
CA TYR A 59 -9.18 35.65 -6.83
C TYR A 59 -10.26 36.04 -7.85
N ALA A 60 -10.61 35.16 -8.79
CA ALA A 60 -11.65 35.44 -9.79
C ALA A 60 -13.02 35.75 -9.17
N GLN A 61 -13.33 35.17 -8.00
CA GLN A 61 -14.58 35.42 -7.26
C GLN A 61 -14.53 36.66 -6.35
N THR A 62 -13.39 36.91 -5.70
CA THR A 62 -13.29 37.95 -4.63
C THR A 62 -12.56 39.22 -5.04
N GLN A 63 -11.77 39.16 -6.11
CA GLN A 63 -10.84 40.20 -6.59
C GLN A 63 -9.84 40.71 -5.52
N ASP A 64 -9.67 39.96 -4.42
CA ASP A 64 -8.83 40.34 -3.28
C ASP A 64 -7.38 39.84 -3.47
N GLY A 65 -6.58 40.67 -4.16
CA GLY A 65 -5.17 40.37 -4.39
C GLY A 65 -4.32 40.32 -3.11
N ALA A 66 -4.72 41.02 -2.04
CA ALA A 66 -3.97 41.03 -0.79
C ALA A 66 -4.05 39.68 -0.07
N LYS A 67 -5.24 39.08 0.03
CA LYS A 67 -5.42 37.72 0.57
C LYS A 67 -4.75 36.65 -0.29
N VAL A 68 -4.65 36.86 -1.60
CA VAL A 68 -3.93 35.96 -2.50
C VAL A 68 -2.43 36.01 -2.22
N VAL A 69 -1.83 37.19 -2.11
CA VAL A 69 -0.41 37.35 -1.76
C VAL A 69 -0.10 36.70 -0.40
N GLU A 70 -0.93 36.93 0.62
CA GLU A 70 -0.81 36.29 1.94
C GLU A 70 -0.79 34.75 1.84
N ARG A 71 -1.72 34.17 1.07
CA ARG A 71 -1.83 32.71 0.87
C ARG A 71 -0.68 32.13 0.07
N LEU A 72 -0.20 32.84 -0.96
CA LEU A 72 0.88 32.37 -1.82
C LEU A 72 2.24 32.49 -1.12
N GLN A 73 2.47 33.50 -0.27
CA GLN A 73 3.67 33.59 0.56
C GLN A 73 3.83 32.42 1.54
N ALA A 74 2.75 31.71 1.88
CA ALA A 74 2.82 30.51 2.70
C ALA A 74 3.38 29.27 1.96
N LEU A 75 3.37 29.25 0.61
CA LEU A 75 3.87 28.12 -0.21
C LEU A 75 5.39 28.09 -0.39
N GLY A 76 6.07 29.23 -0.29
CA GLY A 76 7.51 29.33 -0.57
C GLY A 76 7.94 30.75 -0.94
N SER A 77 9.07 30.88 -1.64
CA SER A 77 9.53 32.18 -2.13
C SER A 77 8.68 32.67 -3.31
N GLN A 78 8.72 33.98 -3.60
CA GLN A 78 8.02 34.55 -4.76
C GLN A 78 8.50 33.93 -6.09
N ALA A 79 9.75 33.46 -6.17
CA ALA A 79 10.27 32.78 -7.35
C ALA A 79 9.66 31.38 -7.51
N ASP A 80 9.55 30.61 -6.41
CA ASP A 80 8.93 29.28 -6.44
C ASP A 80 7.46 29.37 -6.84
N VAL A 81 6.72 30.32 -6.27
CA VAL A 81 5.32 30.59 -6.59
C VAL A 81 5.16 31.05 -8.05
N ALA A 82 6.08 31.87 -8.57
CA ALA A 82 6.05 32.33 -9.96
C ALA A 82 6.26 31.17 -10.95
N GLN A 83 7.25 30.30 -10.68
CA GLN A 83 7.50 29.10 -11.47
C GLN A 83 6.28 28.18 -11.46
N LEU A 84 5.74 27.92 -10.28
CA LEU A 84 4.58 27.05 -10.09
C LEU A 84 3.30 27.60 -10.75
N ALA A 85 3.15 28.92 -10.82
CA ALA A 85 2.08 29.57 -11.55
C ALA A 85 2.27 29.51 -13.08
N SER A 86 3.51 29.50 -13.60
CA SER A 86 3.75 29.19 -15.02
C SER A 86 3.52 27.71 -15.34
N ASP A 87 3.87 26.80 -14.43
CA ASP A 87 3.64 25.36 -14.60
C ASP A 87 2.13 25.05 -14.61
N ALA A 88 1.37 25.63 -13.68
CA ALA A 88 -0.10 25.56 -13.62
C ALA A 88 -0.80 26.13 -14.87
N VAL A 89 -0.21 27.14 -15.52
CA VAL A 89 -0.71 27.66 -16.80
C VAL A 89 -0.42 26.67 -17.93
N ALA A 90 0.79 26.12 -17.98
CA ALA A 90 1.19 25.16 -19.01
C ALA A 90 0.39 23.84 -18.93
N SER A 91 0.09 23.34 -17.73
CA SER A 91 -0.72 22.14 -17.51
C SER A 91 -2.20 22.36 -17.85
N ALA A 92 -2.76 23.52 -17.51
CA ALA A 92 -4.11 23.94 -17.91
C ALA A 92 -4.24 24.06 -19.44
N GLU A 93 -3.26 24.64 -20.12
CA GLU A 93 -3.26 24.73 -21.59
C GLU A 93 -3.07 23.37 -22.26
N ALA A 94 -2.20 22.50 -21.74
CA ALA A 94 -1.99 21.14 -22.25
C ALA A 94 -3.22 20.24 -22.09
N SER A 95 -4.05 20.48 -21.07
CA SER A 95 -5.33 19.79 -20.85
C SER A 95 -6.52 20.45 -21.56
N GLY A 96 -6.32 21.62 -22.19
CA GLY A 96 -7.35 22.36 -22.91
C GLY A 96 -8.25 23.25 -22.03
N ASP A 97 -7.96 23.38 -20.73
CA ASP A 97 -8.65 24.29 -19.82
C ASP A 97 -8.06 25.71 -19.89
N LEU A 98 -8.38 26.39 -20.98
CA LEU A 98 -8.01 27.80 -21.19
C LEU A 98 -8.62 28.73 -20.11
N VAL A 99 -9.73 28.35 -19.48
CA VAL A 99 -10.38 29.16 -18.44
C VAL A 99 -9.54 29.19 -17.18
N THR A 100 -8.97 28.06 -16.78
CA THR A 100 -8.03 28.00 -15.66
C THR A 100 -6.73 28.73 -15.97
N ALA A 101 -6.16 28.55 -17.17
CA ALA A 101 -4.97 29.28 -17.60
C ALA A 101 -5.15 30.81 -17.55
N ASP A 102 -6.28 31.32 -18.07
CA ASP A 102 -6.60 32.74 -18.04
C ASP A 102 -6.84 33.28 -16.62
N ARG A 103 -7.47 32.49 -15.73
CA ARG A 103 -7.63 32.86 -14.31
C ARG A 103 -6.29 32.99 -13.59
N VAL A 104 -5.37 32.05 -13.79
CA VAL A 104 -4.03 32.09 -13.17
C VAL A 104 -3.23 33.28 -13.70
N ARG A 105 -3.30 33.56 -15.01
CA ARG A 105 -2.70 34.77 -15.63
C ARG A 105 -3.28 36.06 -15.07
N ALA A 106 -4.61 36.17 -14.96
CA ALA A 106 -5.27 37.35 -14.42
C ALA A 106 -4.91 37.61 -12.95
N MET A 107 -4.85 36.55 -12.13
CA MET A 107 -4.38 36.62 -10.74
C MET A 107 -2.91 37.09 -10.69
N ALA A 108 -2.02 36.46 -11.45
CA ALA A 108 -0.60 36.78 -11.46
C ALA A 108 -0.33 38.24 -11.87
N ALA A 109 -1.01 38.71 -12.92
CA ALA A 109 -0.93 40.11 -13.36
C ALA A 109 -1.43 41.09 -12.28
N ALA A 110 -2.50 40.75 -11.56
CA ALA A 110 -3.08 41.62 -10.52
C ALA A 110 -2.20 41.74 -9.27
N ILE A 111 -1.42 40.71 -8.93
CA ILE A 111 -0.51 40.71 -7.77
C ILE A 111 0.96 41.03 -8.13
N GLY A 112 1.27 41.25 -9.42
CA GLY A 112 2.63 41.52 -9.90
C GLY A 112 3.57 40.30 -9.86
N LEU A 113 3.03 39.08 -9.99
CA LEU A 113 3.81 37.86 -10.04
C LEU A 113 4.40 37.67 -11.45
N PRO A 114 5.73 37.55 -11.62
CA PRO A 114 6.37 37.46 -12.93
C PRO A 114 6.23 36.05 -13.52
N LEU A 115 5.20 35.82 -14.33
CA LEU A 115 5.05 34.56 -15.07
C LEU A 115 6.09 34.45 -16.20
N THR A 116 6.77 33.31 -16.27
CA THR A 116 7.57 32.93 -17.44
C THR A 116 6.62 32.51 -18.57
N VAL A 117 6.35 33.41 -19.51
CA VAL A 117 5.62 33.07 -20.74
C VAL A 117 6.57 32.32 -21.69
N PRO A 118 6.23 31.10 -22.15
CA PRO A 118 7.06 30.36 -23.10
C PRO A 118 6.90 30.93 -24.51
N ASP A 119 7.56 32.05 -24.78
CA ASP A 119 7.68 32.60 -26.12
C ASP A 119 8.88 31.94 -26.84
N THR A 120 8.59 31.25 -27.95
CA THR A 120 9.47 30.74 -29.03
C THR A 120 10.94 30.33 -28.68
N PRO A 121 11.35 29.07 -28.90
CA PRO A 121 12.68 28.59 -28.50
C PRO A 121 13.84 29.30 -29.22
N ALA A 122 14.70 29.95 -28.44
CA ALA A 122 16.04 30.39 -28.80
C ALA A 122 17.09 29.66 -27.91
N PRO A 123 18.36 29.53 -28.34
CA PRO A 123 19.17 28.37 -27.97
C PRO A 123 19.61 28.30 -26.51
N ALA A 124 19.82 27.06 -26.04
CA ALA A 124 20.23 26.74 -24.69
C ALA A 124 21.53 27.44 -24.24
N GLU A 125 21.48 28.07 -23.07
CA GLU A 125 22.65 28.20 -22.21
C GLU A 125 22.67 27.01 -21.26
N THR A 126 23.67 26.14 -21.45
CA THR A 126 24.00 25.11 -20.47
C THR A 126 24.87 25.77 -19.41
N ASP A 127 24.27 26.22 -18.31
CA ASP A 127 25.06 26.67 -17.17
C ASP A 127 25.12 25.59 -16.08
N GLN A 128 26.34 25.33 -15.61
CA GLN A 128 26.61 24.25 -14.68
C GLN A 128 26.59 24.75 -13.24
N GLY A 129 25.87 24.00 -12.40
CA GLY A 129 26.30 23.77 -11.03
C GLY A 129 25.75 24.74 -9.98
N GLN A 130 25.12 24.13 -8.98
CA GLN A 130 25.50 24.40 -7.60
C GLN A 130 25.37 23.08 -6.82
N GLU A 131 26.47 22.31 -6.75
CA GLU A 131 26.56 21.24 -5.74
C GLU A 131 26.45 21.89 -4.35
N SER A 132 25.66 21.29 -3.45
CA SER A 132 25.61 21.72 -2.06
C SER A 132 25.33 20.53 -1.13
N GLY A 133 26.22 20.30 -0.16
CA GLY A 133 25.88 19.52 1.04
C GLY A 133 26.35 18.06 1.15
N SER A 134 27.54 17.72 0.64
CA SER A 134 28.51 16.75 1.24
C SER A 134 28.01 15.63 2.20
N SER A 135 26.94 14.90 1.87
CA SER A 135 26.34 13.86 2.74
C SER A 135 26.37 12.44 2.13
N GLY A 136 26.58 12.32 0.82
CA GLY A 136 26.63 11.04 0.10
C GLY A 136 27.89 10.20 0.34
N LEU A 137 29.04 10.84 0.61
CA LEU A 137 30.32 10.14 0.76
C LEU A 137 30.44 9.36 2.08
N LEU A 138 29.84 9.86 3.16
CA LEU A 138 29.83 9.17 4.46
C LEU A 138 28.80 8.04 4.50
N THR A 139 27.65 8.20 3.84
CA THR A 139 26.63 7.15 3.71
C THR A 139 27.08 6.01 2.79
N ALA A 140 27.70 6.33 1.65
CA ALA A 140 28.32 5.33 0.78
C ALA A 140 29.46 4.55 1.47
N LEU A 141 30.34 5.24 2.22
CA LEU A 141 31.41 4.58 2.97
C LEU A 141 30.86 3.70 4.11
N GLY A 142 29.80 4.15 4.80
CA GLY A 142 29.10 3.36 5.82
C GLY A 142 28.52 2.06 5.27
N LEU A 143 27.79 2.14 4.14
CA LEU A 143 27.25 0.95 3.44
C LEU A 143 28.37 0.01 2.99
N LEU A 144 29.46 0.53 2.43
CA LEU A 144 30.60 -0.28 1.97
C LEU A 144 31.29 -1.01 3.12
N LEU A 145 31.44 -0.36 4.29
CA LEU A 145 31.97 -0.99 5.51
C LEU A 145 31.02 -2.07 6.07
N ILE A 146 29.71 -1.86 6.02
CA ILE A 146 28.71 -2.87 6.44
C ILE A 146 28.78 -4.10 5.52
N ILE A 147 28.79 -3.90 4.19
CA ILE A 147 28.91 -4.98 3.19
C ILE A 147 30.24 -5.72 3.38
N GLY A 148 31.35 -5.00 3.56
CA GLY A 148 32.67 -5.60 3.83
C GLY A 148 32.70 -6.42 5.12
N GLY A 149 32.02 -5.96 6.17
CA GLY A 149 31.85 -6.70 7.43
C GLY A 149 31.05 -7.99 7.28
N ILE A 150 29.95 -7.95 6.51
CA ILE A 150 29.11 -9.12 6.23
C ILE A 150 29.89 -10.16 5.40
N VAL A 151 30.59 -9.73 4.35
CA VAL A 151 31.43 -10.61 3.51
C VAL A 151 32.56 -11.24 4.33
N LEU A 152 33.22 -10.48 5.21
CA LEU A 152 34.26 -11.01 6.09
C LEU A 152 33.72 -12.02 7.11
N ALA A 153 32.54 -11.76 7.67
CA ALA A 153 31.86 -12.68 8.59
C ALA A 153 31.46 -13.99 7.88
N ALA A 154 30.88 -13.90 6.69
CA ALA A 154 30.55 -15.06 5.86
C ALA A 154 31.80 -15.89 5.50
N TRP A 155 32.89 -15.24 5.09
CA TRP A 155 34.16 -15.91 4.79
C TRP A 155 34.77 -16.60 6.01
N LEU A 156 34.74 -15.97 7.18
CA LEU A 156 35.22 -16.59 8.43
C LEU A 156 34.36 -17.78 8.88
N LEU A 157 33.04 -17.75 8.62
CA LEU A 157 32.15 -18.88 8.88
C LEU A 157 32.35 -20.03 7.90
N MET A 158 32.51 -19.74 6.60
CA MET A 158 32.82 -20.74 5.57
C MET A 158 34.19 -21.40 5.80
N ARG A 159 35.21 -20.62 6.14
CA ARG A 159 36.56 -21.13 6.49
C ARG A 159 36.55 -22.05 7.73
N ARG A 160 35.49 -22.02 8.55
CA ARG A 160 35.32 -22.89 9.71
C ARG A 160 34.55 -24.18 9.40
N ARG A 161 34.10 -24.40 8.16
CA ARG A 161 33.39 -25.61 7.69
C ARG A 161 34.22 -26.51 6.75
N SER A 162 35.46 -26.14 6.43
CA SER A 162 36.35 -26.97 5.59
C SER A 162 37.32 -27.79 6.44
N ALA A 163 36.80 -28.86 7.03
CA ALA A 163 37.57 -30.05 7.42
C ALA A 163 36.82 -31.26 6.84
N PRO A 164 37.44 -32.10 5.99
CA PRO A 164 36.82 -33.31 5.48
C PRO A 164 37.08 -34.47 6.45
N ASP A 165 36.01 -35.15 6.86
CA ASP A 165 36.08 -36.49 7.44
C ASP A 165 35.09 -37.36 6.65
N ASP A 166 35.64 -38.32 5.90
CA ASP A 166 34.91 -39.43 5.29
C ASP A 166 34.85 -40.58 6.31
N GLU A 167 33.66 -41.05 6.72
CA GLU A 167 33.49 -42.43 7.22
C GLU A 167 32.12 -43.02 6.82
N ASP A 168 32.15 -44.29 6.41
CA ASP A 168 31.04 -45.15 5.99
C ASP A 168 29.94 -45.32 7.05
N TYR A 169 28.70 -45.54 6.62
CA TYR A 169 27.81 -46.53 7.24
C TYR A 169 26.78 -47.08 6.23
N ASP A 170 26.87 -48.38 5.95
CA ASP A 170 25.94 -49.15 5.10
C ASP A 170 24.59 -49.43 5.80
N ALA A 171 23.54 -49.54 4.98
CA ALA A 171 22.28 -50.30 5.14
C ALA A 171 21.46 -50.24 6.45
N GLU A 172 20.14 -49.96 6.36
CA GLU A 172 19.08 -51.01 6.36
C GLU A 172 17.65 -50.41 6.11
N GLU A 173 16.74 -51.22 5.53
CA GLU A 173 15.30 -50.96 5.28
C GLU A 173 14.55 -52.31 5.44
N PRO A 174 13.25 -52.42 5.81
CA PRO A 174 12.34 -51.67 6.71
C PRO A 174 11.85 -52.59 7.87
N PRO A 175 10.71 -52.36 8.61
CA PRO A 175 9.34 -52.68 8.11
C PRO A 175 8.19 -51.81 8.72
N ALA A 176 6.91 -52.20 8.49
CA ALA A 176 5.73 -51.33 8.65
C ALA A 176 4.71 -51.69 9.76
N ALA A 177 3.97 -50.65 10.22
CA ALA A 177 2.60 -50.65 10.82
C ALA A 177 2.39 -51.33 12.21
N PRO A 178 1.20 -51.25 12.89
CA PRO A 178 -0.09 -50.54 12.59
C PRO A 178 -0.82 -49.83 13.80
N VAL A 179 -2.01 -49.23 13.52
CA VAL A 179 -3.18 -48.84 14.40
C VAL A 179 -2.98 -47.86 15.59
N ALA A 180 -3.98 -47.10 16.08
CA ALA A 180 -5.46 -47.17 16.03
C ALA A 180 -6.13 -45.75 15.97
N ALA A 181 -7.25 -45.55 15.25
CA ALA A 181 -8.66 -45.53 15.72
C ALA A 181 -9.02 -44.44 16.77
N ALA A 182 -10.15 -43.72 16.74
CA ALA A 182 -11.37 -43.76 15.91
C ALA A 182 -11.89 -42.29 15.70
N THR A 183 -13.04 -41.92 15.13
CA THR A 183 -14.35 -42.57 14.89
C THR A 183 -15.04 -41.94 13.67
N THR A 184 -15.92 -42.67 12.98
CA THR A 184 -16.77 -42.19 11.87
C THR A 184 -18.18 -41.78 12.32
N VAL A 185 -18.78 -40.77 11.70
CA VAL A 185 -20.24 -40.64 11.54
C VAL A 185 -20.54 -40.28 10.09
N ALA A 186 -21.45 -41.01 9.46
CA ALA A 186 -21.88 -40.78 8.08
C ALA A 186 -23.38 -41.05 7.91
N SER A 187 -24.07 -40.16 7.19
CA SER A 187 -25.31 -40.35 6.39
C SER A 187 -25.63 -38.96 5.79
N ARG A 188 -25.54 -38.68 4.49
CA ARG A 188 -26.32 -39.20 3.33
C ARG A 188 -27.83 -39.02 3.45
N ASP A 189 -28.37 -38.15 2.60
CA ASP A 189 -29.40 -38.48 1.59
C ASP A 189 -29.48 -37.32 0.56
N THR A 190 -29.03 -37.53 -0.69
CA THR A 190 -29.76 -37.95 -1.92
C THR A 190 -30.32 -36.79 -2.78
N ALA A 191 -29.95 -36.81 -4.07
CA ALA A 191 -30.36 -35.86 -5.13
C ALA A 191 -31.56 -36.44 -5.94
N PRO A 192 -32.12 -35.83 -7.03
CA PRO A 192 -31.38 -35.57 -8.29
C PRO A 192 -31.90 -34.43 -9.25
N VAL A 193 -31.23 -34.34 -10.41
CA VAL A 193 -31.66 -33.77 -11.73
C VAL A 193 -31.43 -32.27 -12.03
N GLY A 194 -30.40 -32.01 -12.85
CA GLY A 194 -30.64 -31.59 -14.24
C GLY A 194 -30.43 -30.13 -14.66
N ALA A 195 -29.21 -29.77 -15.03
CA ALA A 195 -28.93 -28.76 -16.08
C ALA A 195 -27.50 -28.97 -16.63
N ASN A 196 -27.25 -28.59 -17.88
CA ASN A 196 -25.90 -28.59 -18.47
C ASN A 196 -25.06 -27.46 -17.84
N ALA A 197 -24.42 -27.73 -16.71
CA ALA A 197 -23.36 -26.88 -16.20
C ALA A 197 -22.12 -27.08 -17.07
N VAL A 198 -21.64 -25.99 -17.69
CA VAL A 198 -20.24 -25.93 -18.11
C VAL A 198 -19.42 -26.12 -16.84
N SER A 199 -18.63 -27.20 -16.76
CA SER A 199 -17.82 -27.50 -15.58
C SER A 199 -16.81 -26.38 -15.36
N GLU A 200 -17.13 -25.42 -14.49
CA GLU A 200 -16.16 -24.47 -13.99
C GLU A 200 -14.98 -25.25 -13.37
N PRO A 201 -13.73 -24.78 -13.55
CA PRO A 201 -12.58 -25.45 -12.94
C PRO A 201 -12.76 -25.53 -11.41
N PRO A 202 -12.36 -26.66 -10.78
CA PRO A 202 -12.50 -26.85 -9.35
C PRO A 202 -11.82 -25.70 -8.59
N GLY A 203 -12.52 -25.13 -7.62
CA GLY A 203 -12.07 -23.99 -6.85
C GLY A 203 -12.66 -24.01 -5.45
N GLN A 204 -11.91 -23.51 -4.50
CA GLN A 204 -12.33 -23.37 -3.11
C GLN A 204 -13.35 -22.24 -3.00
N ARG A 205 -14.29 -22.37 -2.07
CA ARG A 205 -15.34 -21.38 -1.81
C ARG A 205 -15.34 -21.00 -0.34
N PHE A 206 -15.31 -19.69 -0.10
CA PHE A 206 -15.36 -19.09 1.22
C PHE A 206 -16.50 -18.09 1.29
N ARG A 207 -16.93 -17.75 2.51
CA ARG A 207 -17.95 -16.72 2.76
C ARG A 207 -17.53 -15.90 3.96
N ALA A 208 -17.60 -14.59 3.82
CA ALA A 208 -17.41 -13.64 4.91
C ALA A 208 -18.68 -12.82 5.10
N GLU A 209 -19.09 -12.63 6.34
CA GLU A 209 -20.33 -11.93 6.70
C GLU A 209 -20.03 -10.79 7.67
N PHE A 210 -20.07 -9.56 7.19
CA PHE A 210 -19.92 -8.36 8.01
C PHE A 210 -21.27 -7.92 8.57
N ASN A 211 -21.29 -7.55 9.85
CA ASN A 211 -22.43 -6.92 10.52
C ASN A 211 -21.98 -5.67 11.29
N GLN A 212 -22.75 -4.59 11.19
CA GLN A 212 -22.47 -3.30 11.82
C GLN A 212 -22.30 -3.42 13.34
N GLY A 213 -21.30 -2.73 13.89
CA GLY A 213 -20.87 -2.88 15.28
C GLY A 213 -19.80 -3.96 15.51
N ASP A 214 -19.48 -4.80 14.53
CA ASP A 214 -18.22 -5.58 14.57
C ASP A 214 -17.04 -4.69 14.18
N ARG A 215 -16.39 -4.13 15.21
CA ARG A 215 -15.26 -3.19 15.10
C ARG A 215 -13.94 -3.89 14.76
N THR A 216 -13.93 -5.22 14.78
CA THR A 216 -12.75 -6.09 14.68
C THR A 216 -12.87 -7.08 13.53
N PHE A 217 -13.84 -6.86 12.64
CA PHE A 217 -14.12 -7.72 11.51
C PHE A 217 -12.90 -7.84 10.58
N ASP A 218 -12.29 -9.01 10.61
CA ASP A 218 -11.09 -9.39 9.87
C ASP A 218 -11.15 -10.91 9.62
N GLU A 219 -11.87 -11.30 8.57
CA GLU A 219 -12.07 -12.70 8.19
C GLU A 219 -10.97 -13.15 7.22
N SER A 220 -10.37 -14.31 7.48
CA SER A 220 -9.27 -14.86 6.68
C SER A 220 -9.43 -16.36 6.42
N PHE A 221 -9.03 -16.79 5.22
CA PHE A 221 -9.17 -18.17 4.75
C PHE A 221 -7.90 -18.65 4.03
N ASP A 222 -7.31 -19.73 4.55
CA ASP A 222 -6.21 -20.45 3.90
C ASP A 222 -6.68 -21.07 2.56
N ILE A 223 -5.80 -21.01 1.55
CA ILE A 223 -6.04 -21.57 0.22
C ILE A 223 -5.07 -22.74 0.02
N GLU A 224 -5.60 -23.96 0.00
CA GLU A 224 -4.80 -25.18 -0.13
C GLU A 224 -4.84 -25.79 -1.55
N GLY A 225 -3.80 -26.54 -1.90
CA GLY A 225 -3.79 -27.43 -3.06
C GLY A 225 -4.61 -28.70 -2.82
N SER A 226 -4.88 -29.46 -3.89
CA SER A 226 -5.56 -30.77 -3.78
C SER A 226 -4.76 -31.82 -2.99
N ASP A 227 -3.49 -31.51 -2.71
CA ASP A 227 -2.52 -32.27 -1.92
C ASP A 227 -2.36 -31.74 -0.48
N GLY A 228 -3.09 -30.67 -0.11
CA GLY A 228 -2.93 -29.97 1.18
C GLY A 228 -1.74 -29.00 1.23
N THR A 229 -1.08 -28.70 0.10
CA THR A 229 -0.02 -27.70 0.07
C THR A 229 -0.62 -26.30 0.20
N TYR A 230 -0.23 -25.52 1.21
CA TYR A 230 -0.60 -24.09 1.31
C TYR A 230 -0.13 -23.29 0.09
N LEU A 231 -1.04 -22.54 -0.54
CA LEU A 231 -0.83 -21.77 -1.78
C LEU A 231 -0.95 -20.25 -1.59
N GLY A 232 -1.62 -19.81 -0.52
CA GLY A 232 -1.94 -18.41 -0.29
C GLY A 232 -3.10 -18.27 0.67
N GLU A 233 -3.61 -17.05 0.81
CA GLU A 233 -4.67 -16.71 1.75
C GLU A 233 -5.59 -15.65 1.11
N CYS A 234 -6.87 -15.63 1.46
CA CYS A 234 -7.76 -14.53 1.09
C CYS A 234 -8.68 -14.17 2.23
N GLY A 235 -9.11 -12.92 2.28
CA GLY A 235 -9.92 -12.44 3.39
C GLY A 235 -10.72 -11.18 3.08
N VAL A 236 -11.46 -10.73 4.09
CA VAL A 236 -12.29 -9.54 4.05
C VAL A 236 -12.15 -8.79 5.37
N THR A 237 -11.84 -7.49 5.30
CA THR A 237 -11.54 -6.67 6.48
C THR A 237 -12.13 -5.26 6.34
N ILE A 238 -12.22 -4.50 7.44
CA ILE A 238 -12.70 -3.12 7.38
C ILE A 238 -11.61 -2.21 6.80
N SER A 239 -11.92 -1.48 5.74
CA SER A 239 -10.99 -0.50 5.15
C SER A 239 -11.02 0.81 5.95
N GLU A 240 -12.24 1.31 6.18
CA GLU A 240 -12.51 2.68 6.60
C GLU A 240 -13.93 2.80 7.18
N THR A 241 -14.10 3.71 8.14
CA THR A 241 -15.38 4.02 8.77
C THR A 241 -15.86 5.44 8.46
N VAL A 242 -17.18 5.68 8.50
CA VAL A 242 -17.73 7.03 8.29
C VAL A 242 -17.38 7.92 9.49
N ASP A 243 -16.86 9.12 9.23
CA ASP A 243 -16.49 10.13 10.23
C ASP A 243 -15.61 9.63 11.40
N GLY A 244 -14.92 8.50 11.21
CA GLY A 244 -14.13 7.83 12.25
C GLY A 244 -14.94 7.07 13.31
N ASP A 245 -16.26 6.88 13.14
CA ASP A 245 -17.09 6.07 14.04
C ASP A 245 -16.73 4.58 13.88
N PRO A 246 -16.05 3.94 14.86
CA PRO A 246 -15.54 2.57 14.72
C PRO A 246 -16.65 1.52 14.53
N ASP A 247 -17.91 1.83 14.85
CA ASP A 247 -19.03 0.90 14.71
C ASP A 247 -19.65 0.94 13.29
N ARG A 248 -19.14 1.82 12.40
CA ARG A 248 -19.78 2.17 11.11
C ARG A 248 -18.82 2.10 9.91
N ALA A 249 -18.60 0.89 9.40
CA ALA A 249 -17.83 0.69 8.17
C ALA A 249 -18.49 1.40 6.96
N THR A 250 -17.70 2.18 6.21
CA THR A 250 -18.10 2.82 4.94
C THR A 250 -17.45 2.17 3.72
N ALA A 251 -16.35 1.44 3.93
CA ALA A 251 -15.71 0.60 2.94
C ALA A 251 -15.06 -0.64 3.58
N LEU A 252 -15.07 -1.77 2.87
CA LEU A 252 -14.41 -3.01 3.25
C LEU A 252 -13.42 -3.44 2.16
N GLU A 253 -12.31 -4.06 2.54
CA GLU A 253 -11.33 -4.59 1.60
C GLU A 253 -11.55 -6.09 1.44
N VAL A 254 -11.52 -6.56 0.20
CA VAL A 254 -11.35 -7.98 -0.13
C VAL A 254 -9.96 -8.12 -0.69
N TRP A 255 -9.18 -9.03 -0.13
CA TRP A 255 -7.76 -9.18 -0.44
C TRP A 255 -7.39 -10.63 -0.78
N LEU A 256 -6.34 -10.78 -1.58
CA LEU A 256 -5.78 -12.06 -2.02
C LEU A 256 -4.25 -12.01 -1.92
N PHE A 257 -3.71 -12.87 -1.07
CA PHE A 257 -2.28 -13.18 -1.00
C PHE A 257 -1.99 -14.48 -1.74
N ASP A 258 -0.92 -14.50 -2.53
CA ASP A 258 -0.46 -15.65 -3.29
C ASP A 258 0.97 -15.96 -2.85
N LYS A 259 1.25 -17.18 -2.39
CA LYS A 259 2.56 -17.58 -1.88
C LYS A 259 3.71 -17.40 -2.89
N SER A 260 3.40 -17.33 -4.19
CA SER A 260 4.39 -17.06 -5.24
C SER A 260 4.73 -15.57 -5.43
N ASP A 261 3.93 -14.65 -4.88
CA ASP A 261 4.14 -13.20 -4.94
C ASP A 261 4.10 -12.56 -3.55
N ILE A 262 5.12 -11.79 -3.18
CA ILE A 262 5.16 -11.09 -1.89
C ILE A 262 4.14 -9.95 -1.76
N ARG A 263 3.35 -9.68 -2.80
CA ARG A 263 2.34 -8.61 -2.86
C ARG A 263 0.94 -9.17 -2.70
N THR A 264 0.17 -8.57 -1.80
CA THR A 264 -1.28 -8.76 -1.71
C THR A 264 -1.99 -7.94 -2.78
N VAL A 265 -2.96 -8.53 -3.46
CA VAL A 265 -3.89 -7.85 -4.38
C VAL A 265 -5.15 -7.49 -3.59
N THR A 266 -5.71 -6.29 -3.80
CA THR A 266 -6.85 -5.80 -3.01
C THR A 266 -7.90 -5.10 -3.88
N LYS A 267 -9.17 -5.34 -3.57
CA LYS A 267 -10.33 -4.56 -4.03
C LYS A 267 -10.98 -3.89 -2.82
N VAL A 268 -11.36 -2.62 -2.95
CA VAL A 268 -12.07 -1.88 -1.89
C VAL A 268 -13.53 -1.76 -2.28
N LEU A 269 -14.40 -2.48 -1.57
CA LEU A 269 -15.86 -2.42 -1.70
C LEU A 269 -16.36 -1.20 -0.95
N MET A 270 -16.75 -0.15 -1.68
CA MET A 270 -17.14 1.16 -1.13
C MET A 270 -18.66 1.34 -1.12
N SER A 271 -19.19 1.92 -0.04
CA SER A 271 -20.58 2.42 -0.02
C SER A 271 -20.84 3.46 -1.13
N ASP A 272 -22.11 3.68 -1.53
CA ASP A 272 -22.46 4.76 -2.48
C ASP A 272 -21.84 6.11 -2.10
N TYR A 273 -21.87 6.44 -0.80
CA TYR A 273 -21.24 7.64 -0.25
C TYR A 273 -19.72 7.67 -0.48
N ALA A 274 -19.01 6.61 -0.09
CA ALA A 274 -17.56 6.54 -0.21
C ALA A 274 -17.10 6.52 -1.68
N TYR A 275 -17.83 5.79 -2.53
CA TYR A 275 -17.57 5.74 -3.97
C TYR A 275 -17.87 7.09 -4.65
N GLY A 276 -18.90 7.80 -4.21
CA GLY A 276 -19.29 9.12 -4.71
C GLY A 276 -18.40 10.28 -4.22
N ASN A 277 -17.69 10.13 -3.11
CA ASN A 277 -16.85 11.15 -2.47
C ASN A 277 -15.40 11.10 -3.01
N PRO A 278 -14.95 12.08 -3.84
CA PRO A 278 -13.64 11.98 -4.48
C PRO A 278 -12.45 11.95 -3.50
N PRO A 279 -12.35 12.82 -2.48
CA PRO A 279 -11.31 12.73 -1.45
C PRO A 279 -11.26 11.38 -0.73
N LEU A 280 -12.42 10.78 -0.41
CA LEU A 280 -12.45 9.49 0.29
C LEU A 280 -12.04 8.34 -0.64
N ARG A 281 -12.48 8.36 -1.90
CA ARG A 281 -12.06 7.40 -2.93
C ARG A 281 -10.56 7.51 -3.25
N GLU A 282 -10.01 8.71 -3.26
CA GLU A 282 -8.57 8.96 -3.44
C GLU A 282 -7.75 8.41 -2.26
N LYS A 283 -8.15 8.73 -1.01
CA LYS A 283 -7.56 8.14 0.20
C LYS A 283 -7.53 6.60 0.11
N LEU A 284 -8.64 6.00 -0.30
CA LEU A 284 -8.80 4.54 -0.39
C LEU A 284 -8.11 3.91 -1.59
N SER A 285 -7.79 4.66 -2.65
CA SER A 285 -7.08 4.11 -3.83
C SER A 285 -5.67 3.58 -3.51
N SER A 286 -5.07 4.05 -2.40
CA SER A 286 -3.83 3.51 -1.84
C SER A 286 -3.95 2.09 -1.26
N ARG A 287 -5.16 1.65 -0.89
CA ARG A 287 -5.45 0.30 -0.38
C ARG A 287 -5.66 -0.71 -1.50
N GLY A 288 -6.35 -0.29 -2.57
CA GLY A 288 -6.68 -1.14 -3.70
C GLY A 288 -7.72 -0.53 -4.65
N ASP A 289 -8.06 -1.28 -5.69
CA ASP A 289 -8.99 -0.86 -6.73
C ASP A 289 -10.42 -0.69 -6.19
N ALA A 290 -11.04 0.47 -6.45
CA ALA A 290 -12.39 0.78 -6.00
C ALA A 290 -13.49 -0.03 -6.73
N VAL A 291 -14.40 -0.61 -5.96
CA VAL A 291 -15.61 -1.30 -6.44
C VAL A 291 -16.81 -0.68 -5.71
N LEU A 292 -17.84 -0.25 -6.45
CA LEU A 292 -19.10 0.17 -5.84
C LEU A 292 -19.79 -1.05 -5.22
N LEU A 293 -20.06 -1.00 -3.92
CA LEU A 293 -20.79 -2.05 -3.20
C LEU A 293 -22.24 -2.10 -3.69
N GLY A 294 -22.74 -3.30 -3.93
CA GLY A 294 -24.13 -3.52 -4.33
C GLY A 294 -24.46 -5.00 -4.40
N THR A 295 -25.72 -5.37 -4.12
CA THR A 295 -26.17 -6.77 -4.22
C THR A 295 -25.96 -7.30 -5.63
N GLY A 296 -25.30 -8.46 -5.74
CA GLY A 296 -25.02 -9.12 -7.01
C GLY A 296 -23.80 -8.59 -7.76
N ILE A 297 -23.14 -7.51 -7.29
CA ILE A 297 -21.89 -7.01 -7.87
C ILE A 297 -20.80 -8.08 -7.71
N GLY A 298 -20.15 -8.40 -8.83
CA GLY A 298 -19.01 -9.31 -8.91
C GLY A 298 -17.72 -8.56 -9.20
N PHE A 299 -16.61 -9.10 -8.69
CA PHE A 299 -15.28 -8.54 -8.85
C PHE A 299 -14.25 -9.67 -8.94
N VAL A 300 -13.05 -9.37 -9.45
CA VAL A 300 -11.95 -10.34 -9.60
C VAL A 300 -10.67 -9.74 -9.05
N LEU A 301 -9.92 -10.55 -8.31
CA LEU A 301 -8.53 -10.30 -7.93
C LEU A 301 -7.66 -11.30 -8.67
N ASP A 302 -6.66 -10.80 -9.37
CA ASP A 302 -5.70 -11.57 -10.15
C ASP A 302 -4.31 -11.46 -9.51
N ALA A 303 -3.87 -12.53 -8.87
CA ALA A 303 -2.48 -12.74 -8.48
C ALA A 303 -1.79 -13.63 -9.54
N GLN A 304 -0.52 -13.98 -9.30
CA GLN A 304 0.27 -14.72 -10.29
C GLN A 304 -0.31 -16.11 -10.57
N THR A 305 -0.46 -16.94 -9.55
CA THR A 305 -0.93 -18.33 -9.63
C THR A 305 -2.34 -18.53 -9.06
N LEU A 306 -2.87 -17.55 -8.34
CA LEU A 306 -4.23 -17.56 -7.81
C LEU A 306 -5.12 -16.48 -8.46
N ARG A 307 -6.38 -16.84 -8.72
CA ARG A 307 -7.46 -15.90 -9.07
C ARG A 307 -8.61 -16.07 -8.11
N LEU A 308 -9.04 -14.98 -7.50
CA LEU A 308 -10.27 -14.91 -6.70
C LEU A 308 -11.35 -14.23 -7.53
N ALA A 309 -12.50 -14.88 -7.67
CA ALA A 309 -13.74 -14.27 -8.13
C ALA A 309 -14.66 -14.09 -6.92
N GLY A 310 -14.99 -12.85 -6.58
CA GLY A 310 -15.88 -12.52 -5.47
C GLY A 310 -17.22 -11.99 -5.95
N LYS A 311 -18.27 -12.21 -5.16
CA LYS A 311 -19.61 -11.68 -5.43
C LYS A 311 -20.31 -11.32 -4.13
N VAL A 312 -20.82 -10.09 -4.04
CA VAL A 312 -21.72 -9.66 -2.96
C VAL A 312 -23.05 -10.38 -3.15
N ILE A 313 -23.42 -11.23 -2.20
CA ILE A 313 -24.66 -12.03 -2.25
C ILE A 313 -25.81 -11.26 -1.61
N GLU A 314 -25.56 -10.65 -0.46
CA GLU A 314 -26.52 -9.83 0.29
C GLU A 314 -25.82 -8.58 0.82
N MET A 315 -26.55 -7.47 0.94
CA MET A 315 -26.08 -6.26 1.62
C MET A 315 -27.26 -5.38 2.06
N GLU A 316 -27.07 -4.63 3.15
CA GLU A 316 -27.98 -3.57 3.61
C GLU A 316 -27.14 -2.36 4.03
N TYR A 317 -27.62 -1.15 3.72
CA TYR A 317 -27.05 0.09 4.27
C TYR A 317 -27.83 0.56 5.51
N ASP A 318 -27.14 1.15 6.48
CA ASP A 318 -27.78 1.83 7.61
C ASP A 318 -28.41 3.16 7.15
N GLN A 319 -29.70 3.12 6.83
CA GLN A 319 -30.48 4.31 6.43
C GLN A 319 -30.88 5.20 7.62
N SER A 320 -30.46 4.89 8.86
CA SER A 320 -30.84 5.68 10.05
C SER A 320 -30.03 6.97 10.24
N ILE A 321 -28.93 7.14 9.49
CA ILE A 321 -28.05 8.31 9.56
C ILE A 321 -27.92 9.00 8.20
N ALA A 322 -27.55 10.28 8.24
CA ALA A 322 -27.17 11.05 7.06
C ALA A 322 -25.62 11.14 6.99
N PRO A 323 -25.00 11.08 5.80
CA PRO A 323 -25.64 10.88 4.49
C PRO A 323 -26.24 9.46 4.32
N PRO A 324 -27.32 9.31 3.52
CA PRO A 324 -27.88 7.98 3.23
C PRO A 324 -26.87 7.12 2.46
N SER A 325 -26.99 5.79 2.58
CA SER A 325 -26.04 4.83 2.00
C SER A 325 -24.56 5.12 2.35
N SER A 326 -24.29 5.66 3.55
CA SER A 326 -22.93 5.96 4.02
C SER A 326 -22.29 4.85 4.84
N THR A 327 -23.09 4.00 5.48
CA THR A 327 -22.63 2.93 6.38
C THR A 327 -23.22 1.61 5.93
N VAL A 328 -22.39 0.58 5.87
CA VAL A 328 -22.82 -0.80 5.65
C VAL A 328 -23.42 -1.32 6.96
N ARG A 329 -24.66 -1.79 6.91
CA ARG A 329 -25.32 -2.46 8.04
C ARG A 329 -25.00 -3.95 8.08
N HIS A 330 -25.07 -4.57 6.91
CA HIS A 330 -24.85 -6.00 6.70
C HIS A 330 -24.23 -6.21 5.32
N MET A 331 -23.33 -7.17 5.18
CA MET A 331 -22.81 -7.62 3.88
C MET A 331 -22.40 -9.09 3.96
N LEU A 332 -22.94 -9.92 3.06
CA LEU A 332 -22.50 -11.29 2.82
C LEU A 332 -21.81 -11.37 1.45
N VAL A 333 -20.55 -11.81 1.42
CA VAL A 333 -19.77 -12.00 0.18
C VAL A 333 -19.37 -13.46 0.03
N GLU A 334 -19.58 -14.03 -1.16
CA GLU A 334 -19.03 -15.35 -1.53
C GLU A 334 -17.75 -15.13 -2.35
N LEU A 335 -16.68 -15.80 -1.95
CA LEU A 335 -15.37 -15.76 -2.58
C LEU A 335 -15.09 -17.14 -3.19
N ARG A 336 -14.65 -17.18 -4.45
CA ARG A 336 -14.30 -18.41 -5.17
C ARG A 336 -12.88 -18.31 -5.69
N VAL A 337 -11.97 -19.10 -5.15
CA VAL A 337 -10.55 -19.10 -5.54
C VAL A 337 -10.23 -20.29 -6.44
N ILE A 338 -9.48 -20.03 -7.52
CA ILE A 338 -8.88 -21.06 -8.39
C ILE A 338 -7.38 -20.84 -8.51
N GLN A 339 -6.65 -21.93 -8.73
CA GLN A 339 -5.32 -21.86 -9.32
C GLN A 339 -5.45 -21.52 -10.81
N GLN A 340 -4.51 -20.71 -11.30
CA GLN A 340 -4.32 -20.40 -12.72
C GLN A 340 -2.84 -20.54 -13.09
N PRO A 341 -2.51 -20.73 -14.38
CA PRO A 341 -1.12 -20.63 -14.84
C PRO A 341 -0.53 -19.26 -14.45
N PRO A 342 0.77 -19.18 -14.13
CA PRO A 342 1.40 -17.91 -13.77
C PRO A 342 1.18 -16.85 -14.86
N ALA A 343 0.70 -15.68 -14.45
CA ALA A 343 0.67 -14.50 -15.31
C ALA A 343 2.10 -14.18 -15.80
N GLY A 344 2.27 -14.08 -17.13
CA GLY A 344 3.57 -13.86 -17.79
C GLY A 344 3.93 -12.40 -18.02
#